data_AF-A0A3D4RSQ7-F1
#
_entry.id   AF-A0A3D4RSQ7-F1
#
_cell.length_a   1.000
_cell.length_b   1.000
_cell.length_c   1.000
_cell.angle_alpha   90.00
_cell.angle_beta   90.00
_cell.angle_gamma   90.00
#
_symmetry.space_group_name_H-M   'P 1'
#
loop_
_entity.id
_entity.type
_entity.pdbx_description
1 polymer ?
#
loop_
_entity_poly.entity_id
_entity_poly.type
_entity_poly.pdbx_seq_one_letter_code
_entity_poly.pdbx_strand_id
1 'polypeptide(L)' 'MSKQRIIKKYPNRRLYDTEISRYITLMDVRELVMKAVPFRVVDTVN' A
#
# COMPACT_ATOMS: atom_id res chain seq x y z
N MET A 1 18.10 6.70 -4.81
CA MET A 1 17.44 5.95 -3.72
C MET A 1 15.99 5.71 -4.11
N SER A 2 15.63 4.48 -4.52
CA SER A 2 14.25 4.15 -4.92
C SER A 2 13.33 4.25 -3.70
N LYS A 3 12.43 5.21 -3.70
CA LYS A 3 11.47 5.43 -2.62
C LYS A 3 10.48 4.26 -2.61
N GLN A 4 10.61 3.36 -1.63
CA GLN A 4 9.70 2.21 -1.47
C GLN A 4 8.24 2.71 -1.34
N ARG A 5 7.33 2.12 -2.13
CA ARG A 5 5.91 2.51 -2.14
C ARG A 5 5.29 2.29 -0.76
N ILE A 6 4.52 3.28 -0.28
CA ILE A 6 3.89 3.23 1.05
C ILE A 6 2.39 3.01 0.87
N ILE A 7 1.90 1.94 1.49
CA ILE A 7 0.47 1.69 1.65
C ILE A 7 0.11 1.94 3.11
N LYS A 8 -0.71 2.93 3.37
CA LYS A 8 -1.25 3.22 4.70
C LYS A 8 -2.43 2.30 5.00
N LYS A 9 -2.39 1.60 6.13
CA LYS A 9 -3.49 0.79 6.64
C LYS A 9 -4.18 1.53 7.78
N TYR A 10 -5.47 1.80 7.59
CA TYR A 10 -6.31 2.48 8.58
C TYR A 10 -7.04 1.47 9.48
N PRO A 11 -7.51 1.88 10.68
CA PRO A 11 -8.23 1.00 11.62
C PRO A 11 -9.43 0.28 10.98
N ASN A 12 -10.13 0.93 10.06
CA ASN A 12 -11.25 0.36 9.30
C ASN A 12 -10.83 -0.59 8.17
N ARG A 13 -9.60 -1.11 8.20
CA ARG A 13 -8.96 -1.98 7.19
C ARG A 13 -8.80 -1.37 5.80
N ARG A 14 -9.13 -0.09 5.61
CA ARG A 14 -8.88 0.60 4.33
C ARG A 14 -7.37 0.71 4.09
N LEU A 15 -6.99 0.45 2.85
CA LEU A 15 -5.62 0.58 2.36
C LEU A 15 -5.56 1.80 1.45
N TYR A 16 -4.67 2.73 1.76
CA TYR A 16 -4.46 3.93 0.96
C TYR A 16 -3.05 3.94 0.41
N ASP A 17 -2.96 4.05 -0.90
CA ASP A 17 -1.71 4.06 -1.61
C ASP A 17 -1.22 5.49 -1.81
N THR A 18 -0.06 5.81 -1.23
CA THR A 18 0.48 7.18 -1.30
C THR A 18 1.10 7.52 -2.65
N GLU A 19 1.38 6.53 -3.50
CA GLU A 19 1.99 6.77 -4.82
C GLU A 19 0.93 7.22 -5.84
N ILE A 20 -0.24 6.58 -5.82
CA ILE A 20 -1.36 6.89 -6.72
C ILE A 20 -2.48 7.69 -6.04
N SER A 21 -2.26 8.10 -4.78
CA SER A 21 -3.15 8.96 -3.99
C SER A 21 -4.61 8.49 -3.90
N ARG A 22 -4.83 7.18 -3.78
CA ARG A 22 -6.19 6.61 -3.67
C ARG A 22 -6.25 5.38 -2.77
N TYR A 23 -7.47 5.04 -2.35
CA TYR A 23 -7.74 3.74 -1.75
C TYR A 23 -7.58 2.62 -2.77
N ILE A 24 -7.04 1.50 -2.31
CA ILE A 24 -6.81 0.31 -3.12
C ILE A 24 -7.42 -0.92 -2.45
N THR A 25 -7.67 -1.95 -3.25
CA THR A 25 -8.22 -3.23 -2.83
C THR A 25 -7.12 -4.24 -2.53
N LEU A 26 -7.48 -5.41 -1.97
CA LEU A 26 -6.55 -6.53 -1.84
C LEU A 26 -6.10 -7.10 -3.20
N MET A 27 -6.90 -6.96 -4.26
CA MET A 27 -6.49 -7.35 -5.62
C MET A 27 -5.34 -6.46 -6.11
N ASP A 28 -5.43 -5.15 -5.92
CA ASP A 28 -4.35 -4.22 -6.26
C ASP A 28 -3.06 -4.58 -5.49
N VAL A 29 -3.17 -4.91 -4.20
CA VAL A 29 -2.02 -5.36 -3.39
C VAL A 29 -1.43 -6.65 -3.94
N ARG A 30 -2.28 -7.62 -4.31
CA ARG A 30 -1.84 -8.88 -4.93
C ARG A 30 -1.06 -8.60 -6.20
N GLU A 31 -1.50 -7.68 -7.05
CA GLU A 31 -0.75 -7.32 -8.26
C GLU A 31 0.64 -6.78 -7.95
N LEU A 32 0.79 -5.94 -6.92
CA LEU A 32 2.09 -5.42 -6.50
C LEU A 32 3.03 -6.56 -6.09
N VAL A 33 2.52 -7.55 -5.36
CA VAL A 33 3.28 -8.75 -5.00
C VAL A 33 3.68 -9.56 -6.24
N MET A 34 2.73 -9.85 -7.13
CA MET A 34 2.98 -10.64 -8.35
C MET A 34 3.97 -9.96 -9.30
N LYS A 35 3.98 -8.62 -9.32
CA LYS A 35 4.92 -7.80 -10.12
C LYS A 35 6.26 -7.57 -9.41
N ALA A 36 6.48 -8.16 -8.23
CA ALA A 36 7.67 -7.95 -7.40
C ALA A 36 7.96 -6.46 -7.13
N VAL A 37 6.92 -5.62 -7.05
CA VAL A 37 7.06 -4.19 -6.76
C VAL A 37 7.39 -4.05 -5.27
N PRO A 38 8.48 -3.36 -4.90
CA PRO A 38 8.82 -3.14 -3.51
C PRO A 38 7.86 -2.12 -2.87
N PHE A 39 7.06 -2.59 -1.91
CA PHE A 39 6.20 -1.74 -1.09
C PHE A 39 6.30 -2.11 0.38
N ARG A 40 5.79 -1.24 1.26
CA ARG A 40 5.55 -1.56 2.68
C ARG A 40 4.19 -1.07 3.11
N VAL A 41 3.60 -1.80 4.04
CA VAL A 41 2.35 -1.41 4.70
C VAL A 41 2.67 -0.77 6.04
N VAL A 42 2.10 0.39 6.32
CA VAL A 42 2.28 1.13 7.58
C VAL A 42 0.91 1.36 8.21
N ASP A 43 0.74 0.93 9.45
CA ASP A 43 -0.48 1.22 10.22
C ASP A 43 -0.48 2.71 10.60
N THR A 44 -1.60 3.41 10.34
CA THR A 44 -1.68 4.86 10.60
C THR A 44 -1.88 5.23 12.07
N VAL A 45 -2.06 4.22 12.92
CA VAL A 45 -2.31 4.34 14.36
C VAL A 45 -1.07 4.00 15.20
N ASN A 46 0.02 3.58 14.54
CA ASN A 46 1.31 3.27 15.18
C ASN A 46 2.30 4.42 15.01
#